data_AF-A0A968MBM5-F1
#
_entry.id   AF-A0A968MBM5-F1
#
_cell.length_a   1.000
_cell.length_b   1.000
_cell.length_c   1.000
_cell.angle_alpha   90.00
_cell.angle_beta   90.00
_cell.angle_gamma   90.00
#
_symmetry.space_group_name_H-M   'P 1'
#
loop_
_entity.id
_entity.type
_entity.pdbx_description
1 polymer ?
#
loop_
_entity_poly.entity_id
_entity_poly.type
_entity_poly.pdbx_seq_one_letter_code
_entity_poly.pdbx_strand_id
1 'polypeptide(L)'
;MTILHLLREATGAQHRRLEALPYARAIVDETIDRAQYQWLLQKFYGFHVPAEQHLCALAAPELEQIGLSRRLKVPLLWRDLHTLGLSTTQLDNLPLCHAVPAYNTLPAALGGLYVLEGATLGGQIITRHLERSLGLTPQVGAAFFASYGAAVGPMWKAFCAALDAYAADPHTHPTIAEAACQTFAALTDWLLTDTVAYPEQMAATR
;
A
#
# COMPACT_ATOMS: atom_id res chain seq x y z
N MET A 1 11.49 -19.66 15.71
CA MET A 1 10.44 -18.69 15.35
C MET A 1 10.67 -18.29 13.90
N THR A 2 9.66 -18.37 13.03
CA THR A 2 9.79 -18.00 11.60
C THR A 2 9.76 -16.49 11.41
N ILE A 3 10.40 -15.94 10.38
CA ILE A 3 10.38 -14.50 10.09
C ILE A 3 8.94 -13.98 9.92
N LEU A 4 8.04 -14.74 9.28
CA LEU A 4 6.63 -14.34 9.13
C LEU A 4 5.88 -14.24 10.46
N HIS A 5 6.27 -15.01 11.48
CA HIS A 5 5.64 -14.91 12.81
C HIS A 5 6.12 -13.65 13.50
N LEU A 6 7.44 -13.43 13.49
CA LEU A 6 8.07 -12.22 14.03
C LEU A 6 7.48 -10.96 13.39
N LEU A 7 7.31 -10.93 12.07
CA LEU A 7 6.75 -9.77 11.37
C LEU A 7 5.30 -9.49 11.78
N ARG A 8 4.46 -10.53 11.85
CA ARG A 8 3.06 -10.36 12.31
C ARG A 8 2.98 -9.83 13.74
N GLU A 9 3.85 -10.31 14.62
CA GLU A 9 3.93 -9.84 16.00
C GLU A 9 4.40 -8.38 16.05
N ALA A 10 5.52 -8.08 15.39
CA ALA A 10 6.14 -6.76 15.37
C ALA A 10 5.26 -5.66 14.75
N THR A 11 4.53 -5.98 13.67
CA THR A 11 3.69 -5.00 12.96
C THR A 11 2.23 -5.01 13.39
N GLY A 12 1.83 -5.88 14.32
CA GLY A 12 0.43 -6.11 14.65
C GLY A 12 -0.27 -4.87 15.23
N ALA A 13 0.43 -4.07 16.03
CA ALA A 13 -0.11 -2.84 16.60
C ALA A 13 -0.35 -1.77 15.52
N GLN A 14 0.59 -1.62 14.59
CA GLN A 14 0.52 -0.65 13.50
C GLN A 14 -0.57 -1.03 12.49
N HIS A 15 -0.71 -2.32 12.18
CA HIS A 15 -1.81 -2.82 11.34
C HIS A 15 -3.18 -2.43 11.91
N ARG A 16 -3.41 -2.72 13.20
CA ARG A 16 -4.67 -2.35 13.87
C ARG A 16 -4.91 -0.84 13.88
N ARG A 17 -3.84 -0.05 14.04
CA ARG A 17 -3.95 1.42 13.99
C ARG A 17 -4.39 1.91 12.61
N LEU A 18 -3.83 1.34 11.53
CA LEU A 18 -4.21 1.67 10.16
C LEU A 18 -5.68 1.29 9.88
N GLU A 19 -6.12 0.11 10.32
CA GLU A 19 -7.51 -0.33 10.19
C GLU A 19 -8.50 0.52 10.99
N ALA A 20 -8.05 1.13 12.09
CA ALA A 20 -8.85 2.02 12.90
C ALA A 20 -9.00 3.44 12.30
N LEU A 21 -8.29 3.77 11.22
CA LEU A 21 -8.41 5.10 10.61
C LEU A 21 -9.82 5.33 10.02
N PRO A 22 -10.34 6.57 10.04
CA PRO A 22 -11.71 6.85 9.60
C PRO A 22 -12.03 6.37 8.18
N TYR A 23 -11.11 6.53 7.22
CA TYR A 23 -11.33 6.08 5.84
C TYR A 23 -11.36 4.54 5.73
N ALA A 24 -10.56 3.83 6.54
CA ALA A 24 -10.51 2.37 6.52
C ALA A 24 -11.84 1.81 7.02
N ARG A 25 -12.39 2.42 8.07
CA ARG A 25 -13.76 2.15 8.55
C ARG A 25 -14.80 2.51 7.50
N ALA A 26 -14.70 3.69 6.87
CA ALA A 26 -15.66 4.11 5.86
C ALA A 26 -15.76 3.16 4.65
N ILE A 27 -14.64 2.53 4.25
CA ILE A 27 -14.64 1.50 3.21
C ILE A 27 -15.39 0.25 3.66
N VAL A 28 -15.08 -0.25 4.86
CA VAL A 28 -15.68 -1.48 5.42
C VAL A 28 -17.17 -1.29 5.68
N ASP A 29 -17.55 -0.11 6.19
CA ASP A 29 -18.94 0.27 6.48
C ASP A 29 -19.70 0.69 5.21
N GLU A 30 -19.06 0.65 4.03
CA GLU A 30 -19.64 1.02 2.73
C GLU A 30 -20.18 2.46 2.68
N THR A 31 -19.61 3.36 3.49
CA THR A 31 -20.00 4.78 3.59
C THR A 31 -19.06 5.74 2.86
N ILE A 32 -17.95 5.24 2.30
CA ILE A 32 -17.02 6.04 1.53
C ILE A 32 -17.68 6.57 0.25
N ASP A 33 -17.58 7.87 0.01
CA ASP A 33 -18.01 8.49 -1.24
C ASP A 33 -16.89 8.54 -2.30
N ARG A 34 -17.23 8.97 -3.52
CA ARG A 34 -16.28 9.03 -4.63
C ARG A 34 -15.17 10.06 -4.42
N ALA A 35 -15.43 11.18 -3.76
CA ALA A 35 -14.43 12.21 -3.49
C ALA A 35 -13.43 11.73 -2.43
N GLN A 36 -13.93 11.10 -1.36
CA GLN A 36 -13.12 10.46 -0.32
C GLN A 36 -12.27 9.32 -0.89
N TYR A 37 -12.83 8.51 -1.78
CA TYR A 37 -12.08 7.46 -2.47
C TYR A 37 -10.96 8.03 -3.34
N GLN A 38 -11.25 9.06 -4.14
CA GLN A 38 -10.24 9.72 -4.97
C GLN A 38 -9.15 10.39 -4.11
N TRP A 39 -9.50 11.01 -2.99
CA TRP A 39 -8.55 11.53 -2.01
C TRP A 39 -7.63 10.42 -1.48
N LEU A 40 -8.21 9.27 -1.12
CA LEU A 40 -7.46 8.14 -0.60
C LEU A 40 -6.47 7.58 -1.63
N LEU A 41 -6.88 7.46 -2.90
CA LEU A 41 -5.96 7.05 -3.97
C LEU A 41 -4.83 8.05 -4.18
N GLN A 42 -5.07 9.36 -4.05
CA GLN A 42 -4.00 10.37 -4.12
C GLN A 42 -3.01 10.19 -2.97
N LYS A 43 -3.47 9.89 -1.75
CA LYS A 43 -2.61 9.57 -0.62
C LYS A 43 -1.79 8.30 -0.88
N PHE A 44 -2.41 7.22 -1.36
CA PHE A 44 -1.66 6.01 -1.70
C PHE A 44 -0.66 6.26 -2.82
N TYR A 45 -1.00 7.03 -3.85
CA TYR A 45 -0.08 7.45 -4.90
C TYR A 45 1.13 8.19 -4.33
N GLY A 46 0.88 9.21 -3.50
CA GLY A 46 1.93 10.00 -2.87
C GLY A 46 2.88 9.20 -1.98
N PHE A 47 2.43 8.08 -1.40
CA PHE A 47 3.28 7.17 -0.64
C PHE A 47 4.00 6.14 -1.51
N HIS A 48 3.28 5.51 -2.45
CA HIS A 48 3.81 4.43 -3.28
C HIS A 48 4.90 4.91 -4.24
N VAL A 49 4.79 6.12 -4.79
CA VAL A 49 5.81 6.67 -5.71
C VAL A 49 7.21 6.67 -5.08
N PRO A 50 7.47 7.35 -3.94
CA PRO A 50 8.78 7.32 -3.31
C PRO A 50 9.16 5.93 -2.78
N ALA A 51 8.22 5.13 -2.27
CA ALA A 51 8.50 3.78 -1.79
C ALA A 51 9.02 2.86 -2.90
N GLU A 52 8.35 2.85 -4.04
CA GLU A 52 8.74 2.05 -5.20
C GLU A 52 10.02 2.56 -5.85
N GLN A 53 10.26 3.88 -5.85
CA GLN A 53 11.53 4.46 -6.27
C GLN A 53 12.69 3.97 -5.40
N HIS A 54 12.55 3.99 -4.07
CA HIS A 54 13.57 3.49 -3.15
C HIS A 54 13.83 1.98 -3.34
N LEU A 55 12.78 1.17 -3.51
CA LEU A 55 12.91 -0.27 -3.79
C LEU A 55 13.67 -0.53 -5.10
N CYS A 56 13.34 0.21 -6.16
CA CYS A 56 14.01 0.09 -7.45
C CYS A 56 15.46 0.59 -7.41
N ALA A 57 15.74 1.65 -6.64
CA ALA A 57 17.08 2.24 -6.54
C ALA A 57 18.10 1.30 -5.88
N LEU A 58 17.66 0.35 -5.04
CA LEU A 58 18.54 -0.65 -4.44
C LEU A 58 19.19 -1.56 -5.49
N ALA A 59 18.51 -1.80 -6.63
CA ALA A 59 18.99 -2.63 -7.74
C ALA A 59 19.54 -4.01 -7.32
N ALA A 60 18.99 -4.59 -6.25
CA ALA A 60 19.41 -5.90 -5.75
C ALA A 60 18.86 -7.02 -6.65
N PRO A 61 19.69 -7.96 -7.14
CA PRO A 61 19.25 -9.07 -7.99
C PRO A 61 18.14 -9.92 -7.38
N GLU A 62 18.13 -10.05 -6.05
CA GLU A 62 17.11 -10.79 -5.30
C GLU A 62 15.73 -10.15 -5.46
N LEU A 63 15.65 -8.81 -5.60
CA LEU A 63 14.39 -8.12 -5.85
C LEU A 63 13.87 -8.40 -7.26
N GLU A 64 14.76 -8.54 -8.25
CA GLU A 64 14.37 -8.97 -9.60
C GLU A 64 13.88 -10.43 -9.60
N GLN A 65 14.56 -11.32 -8.87
CA GLN A 65 14.18 -12.74 -8.76
C GLN A 65 12.79 -12.94 -8.15
N ILE A 66 12.40 -12.10 -7.18
CA ILE A 66 11.04 -12.12 -6.63
C ILE A 66 10.02 -11.39 -7.51
N GLY A 67 10.47 -10.83 -8.64
CA GLY A 67 9.65 -10.16 -9.63
C GLY A 67 9.19 -8.75 -9.22
N LEU A 68 10.07 -7.93 -8.64
CA LEU A 68 9.75 -6.58 -8.17
C LEU A 68 8.95 -5.76 -9.19
N SER A 69 9.33 -5.79 -10.47
CA SER A 69 8.64 -5.05 -11.54
C SER A 69 7.14 -5.38 -11.63
N ARG A 70 6.76 -6.62 -11.36
CA ARG A 70 5.36 -7.07 -11.34
C ARG A 70 4.65 -6.63 -10.05
N ARG A 71 5.40 -6.29 -9.00
CA ARG A 71 4.87 -5.92 -7.68
C ARG A 71 4.62 -4.42 -7.51
N LEU A 72 5.15 -3.61 -8.41
CA LEU A 72 4.91 -2.16 -8.45
C LEU A 72 3.41 -1.85 -8.61
N LYS A 73 2.91 -0.87 -7.84
CA LYS A 73 1.49 -0.45 -7.77
C LYS A 73 1.28 0.96 -8.26
N VAL A 74 2.33 1.78 -8.37
CA VAL A 74 2.25 3.14 -8.92
C VAL A 74 1.51 3.17 -10.27
N PRO A 75 1.77 2.26 -11.25
CA PRO A 75 1.03 2.29 -12.51
C PRO A 75 -0.47 2.05 -12.35
N LEU A 76 -0.89 1.26 -11.36
CA LEU A 76 -2.30 0.99 -11.08
C LEU A 76 -2.97 2.20 -10.43
N LEU A 77 -2.29 2.85 -9.48
CA LEU A 77 -2.75 4.08 -8.84
C LEU A 77 -2.90 5.22 -9.84
N TRP A 78 -1.89 5.40 -10.70
CA TRP A 78 -1.94 6.40 -11.76
C TRP A 78 -3.14 6.16 -12.67
N ARG A 79 -3.34 4.90 -13.12
CA ARG A 79 -4.47 4.53 -13.97
C ARG A 79 -5.80 4.85 -13.31
N ASP A 80 -5.99 4.44 -12.06
CA ASP A 80 -7.25 4.66 -11.36
C ASP A 80 -7.54 6.16 -11.18
N LEU A 81 -6.55 6.94 -10.74
CA LEU A 81 -6.73 8.38 -10.58
C LEU A 81 -7.03 9.09 -11.91
N HIS A 82 -6.37 8.68 -13.00
CA HIS A 82 -6.66 9.19 -14.33
C HIS A 82 -8.09 8.82 -14.77
N THR A 83 -8.50 7.56 -14.59
CA THR A 83 -9.86 7.09 -14.89
C THR A 83 -10.92 7.82 -14.05
N LEU A 84 -10.58 8.25 -12.84
CA LEU A 84 -11.48 9.03 -11.97
C LEU A 84 -11.53 10.52 -12.33
N GLY A 85 -10.71 10.98 -13.27
CA GLY A 85 -10.81 12.32 -13.86
C GLY A 85 -9.68 13.30 -13.49
N LEU A 86 -8.61 12.84 -12.83
CA LEU A 86 -7.42 13.66 -12.69
C LEU A 86 -6.69 13.76 -14.03
N SER A 87 -6.37 14.99 -14.44
CA SER A 87 -5.48 15.24 -15.58
C SER A 87 -4.04 14.83 -15.26
N THR A 88 -3.23 14.58 -16.29
CA THR A 88 -1.79 14.31 -16.15
C THR A 88 -1.08 15.39 -15.34
N THR A 89 -1.39 16.67 -15.60
CA THR A 89 -0.80 17.79 -14.84
C THR A 89 -1.17 17.77 -13.36
N GLN A 90 -2.39 17.35 -13.01
CA GLN A 90 -2.75 17.20 -11.59
C GLN A 90 -1.99 16.03 -10.95
N LEU A 91 -1.85 14.91 -11.66
CA LEU A 91 -1.10 13.74 -11.19
C LEU A 91 0.38 14.05 -10.94
N ASP A 92 1.01 14.78 -11.86
CA ASP A 92 2.43 15.18 -11.77
C ASP A 92 2.70 16.13 -10.59
N ASN A 93 1.67 16.84 -10.12
CA ASN A 93 1.75 17.79 -9.00
C ASN A 93 1.23 17.21 -7.67
N LEU A 94 0.89 15.92 -7.61
CA LEU A 94 0.42 15.32 -6.36
C LEU A 94 1.54 15.34 -5.30
N PRO A 95 1.21 15.70 -4.04
CA PRO A 95 2.17 15.65 -2.94
C PRO A 95 2.74 14.23 -2.75
N LEU A 96 4.05 14.15 -2.57
CA LEU A 96 4.75 12.90 -2.30
C LEU A 96 5.20 12.83 -0.84
N CYS A 97 5.21 11.62 -0.28
CA CYS A 97 5.68 11.38 1.08
C CYS A 97 7.21 11.37 1.12
N HIS A 98 7.81 12.36 1.79
CA HIS A 98 9.27 12.41 1.96
C HIS A 98 9.80 11.58 3.15
N ALA A 99 8.90 11.02 3.96
CA ALA A 99 9.23 10.24 5.16
C ALA A 99 9.27 8.73 4.92
N VAL A 100 9.15 8.28 3.66
CA VAL A 100 9.24 6.85 3.33
C VAL A 100 10.64 6.33 3.66
N PRO A 101 10.77 5.15 4.30
CA PRO A 101 12.08 4.55 4.55
C PRO A 101 12.88 4.36 3.26
N ALA A 102 14.19 4.59 3.32
CA ALA A 102 15.06 4.57 2.14
C ALA A 102 15.34 3.16 1.58
N TYR A 103 14.99 2.09 2.32
CA TYR A 103 15.23 0.69 1.92
C TYR A 103 16.67 0.40 1.44
N ASN A 104 17.67 1.02 2.06
CA ASN A 104 19.08 1.00 1.62
C ASN A 104 19.77 -0.38 1.67
N THR A 105 19.10 -1.41 2.18
CA THR A 105 19.62 -2.77 2.25
C THR A 105 18.52 -3.76 1.85
N LEU A 106 18.93 -4.94 1.37
CA LEU A 106 17.97 -5.98 0.99
C LEU A 106 17.03 -6.41 2.14
N PRO A 107 17.49 -6.61 3.39
CA PRO A 107 16.59 -6.86 4.52
C PRO A 107 15.56 -5.74 4.71
N ALA A 108 15.98 -4.47 4.60
CA ALA A 108 15.07 -3.34 4.75
C ALA A 108 14.04 -3.28 3.61
N ALA A 109 14.46 -3.50 2.36
CA ALA A 109 13.57 -3.56 1.20
C ALA A 109 12.54 -4.70 1.33
N LEU A 110 12.96 -5.87 1.81
CA LEU A 110 12.07 -7.00 2.07
C LEU A 110 11.05 -6.71 3.18
N GLY A 111 11.46 -5.98 4.22
CA GLY A 111 10.56 -5.48 5.26
C GLY A 111 9.49 -4.52 4.71
N GLY A 112 9.90 -3.57 3.86
CA GLY A 112 8.97 -2.67 3.18
C GLY A 112 8.01 -3.42 2.24
N LEU A 113 8.53 -4.32 1.41
CA LEU A 113 7.73 -5.16 0.51
C LEU A 113 6.73 -6.04 1.26
N TYR A 114 7.06 -6.53 2.46
CA TYR A 114 6.11 -7.28 3.29
C TYR A 114 4.85 -6.47 3.60
N VAL A 115 5.00 -5.19 3.89
CA VAL A 115 3.86 -4.28 4.15
C VAL A 115 3.08 -4.02 2.86
N LEU A 116 3.75 -3.65 1.79
CA LEU A 116 3.10 -3.30 0.51
C LEU A 116 2.38 -4.50 -0.12
N GLU A 117 3.01 -5.67 -0.11
CA GLU A 117 2.41 -6.89 -0.64
C GLU A 117 1.30 -7.42 0.28
N GLY A 118 1.48 -7.31 1.61
CA GLY A 118 0.48 -7.70 2.59
C GLY A 118 -0.82 -6.90 2.44
N ALA A 119 -0.72 -5.60 2.12
CA ALA A 119 -1.88 -4.73 1.89
C ALA A 119 -2.79 -5.21 0.73
N THR A 120 -2.24 -5.96 -0.24
CA THR A 120 -3.03 -6.47 -1.38
C THR A 120 -4.06 -7.54 -0.98
N LEU A 121 -3.85 -8.22 0.16
CA LEU A 121 -4.79 -9.23 0.67
C LEU A 121 -6.11 -8.57 1.11
N GLY A 122 -6.01 -7.48 1.88
CA GLY A 122 -7.17 -6.67 2.28
C GLY A 122 -7.83 -5.99 1.08
N GLY A 123 -7.04 -5.62 0.06
CA GLY A 123 -7.51 -5.02 -1.18
C GLY A 123 -8.62 -5.81 -1.88
N GLN A 124 -8.61 -7.15 -1.82
CA GLN A 124 -9.65 -7.98 -2.43
C GLN A 124 -11.03 -7.82 -1.78
N ILE A 125 -11.06 -7.55 -0.47
CA ILE A 125 -12.30 -7.24 0.25
C ILE A 125 -12.74 -5.84 -0.16
N ILE A 126 -11.83 -4.87 -0.13
CA ILE A 126 -12.07 -3.48 -0.52
C ILE A 126 -12.66 -3.37 -1.93
N THR A 127 -12.10 -4.06 -2.92
CA THR A 127 -12.63 -4.05 -4.30
C THR A 127 -14.10 -4.44 -4.37
N ARG A 128 -14.53 -5.45 -3.59
CA ARG A 128 -15.94 -5.87 -3.56
C ARG A 128 -16.86 -4.85 -2.88
N HIS A 129 -16.35 -4.11 -1.89
CA HIS A 129 -17.11 -3.01 -1.29
C HIS A 129 -17.24 -1.84 -2.27
N LEU A 130 -16.14 -1.43 -2.91
CA LEU A 130 -16.14 -0.36 -3.91
C LEU A 130 -17.06 -0.62 -5.10
N GLU A 131 -17.13 -1.88 -5.57
CA GLU A 131 -18.06 -2.27 -6.63
C GLU A 131 -19.52 -2.10 -6.19
N ARG A 132 -19.85 -2.49 -4.94
CA ARG A 132 -21.22 -2.40 -4.42
C ARG A 132 -21.64 -0.98 -4.04
N SER A 133 -20.75 -0.20 -3.43
CA SER A 133 -21.08 1.14 -2.93
C SER A 133 -20.93 2.24 -3.99
N LEU A 134 -19.92 2.13 -4.86
CA LEU A 134 -19.56 3.17 -5.83
C LEU A 134 -19.64 2.71 -7.30
N GLY A 135 -19.94 1.43 -7.56
CA GLY A 135 -19.93 0.88 -8.92
C GLY A 135 -18.52 0.78 -9.53
N LEU A 136 -17.48 0.82 -8.70
CA LEU A 136 -16.09 0.82 -9.16
C LEU A 136 -15.55 -0.60 -9.32
N THR A 137 -15.13 -0.93 -10.53
CA THR A 137 -14.47 -2.21 -10.86
C THR A 137 -13.00 -1.98 -11.20
N PRO A 138 -12.17 -3.03 -11.32
CA PRO A 138 -10.77 -2.88 -11.71
C PRO A 138 -10.57 -2.12 -13.03
N GLN A 139 -11.55 -2.14 -13.93
CA GLN A 139 -11.52 -1.45 -15.22
C GLN A 139 -11.93 0.03 -15.11
N VAL A 140 -12.63 0.42 -14.05
CA VAL A 140 -13.20 1.78 -13.90
C VAL A 140 -12.78 2.46 -12.59
N GLY A 141 -11.52 2.27 -12.18
CA GLY A 141 -10.93 3.04 -11.07
C GLY A 141 -10.68 2.27 -9.77
N ALA A 142 -10.73 0.93 -9.77
CA ALA A 142 -10.37 0.10 -8.62
C ALA A 142 -9.24 -0.91 -8.90
N ALA A 143 -8.38 -0.62 -9.89
CA ALA A 143 -7.24 -1.44 -10.28
C ALA A 143 -6.24 -1.67 -9.14
N PHE A 144 -5.95 -0.63 -8.36
CA PHE A 144 -4.97 -0.64 -7.29
C PHE A 144 -5.32 -1.67 -6.21
N PHE A 145 -6.55 -1.59 -5.67
CA PHE A 145 -7.03 -2.53 -4.66
C PHE A 145 -7.20 -3.95 -5.23
N ALA A 146 -7.58 -4.05 -6.51
CA ALA A 146 -7.65 -5.34 -7.18
C ALA A 146 -6.26 -5.95 -7.38
N SER A 147 -5.22 -5.13 -7.57
CA SER A 147 -3.82 -5.50 -7.75
C SER A 147 -3.63 -6.62 -8.78
N TYR A 148 -3.45 -7.87 -8.32
CA TYR A 148 -3.23 -9.05 -9.14
C TYR A 148 -4.51 -9.83 -9.47
N GLY A 149 -5.67 -9.33 -9.03
CA GLY A 149 -6.94 -10.05 -9.08
C GLY A 149 -6.85 -11.42 -8.41
N ALA A 150 -7.28 -12.47 -9.12
CA ALA A 150 -7.23 -13.85 -8.64
C ALA A 150 -5.81 -14.33 -8.26
N ALA A 151 -4.75 -13.67 -8.75
CA ALA A 151 -3.38 -14.02 -8.43
C ALA A 151 -2.85 -13.42 -7.12
N VAL A 152 -3.65 -12.67 -6.35
CA VAL A 152 -3.19 -12.07 -5.06
C VAL A 152 -2.68 -13.12 -4.08
N GLY A 153 -3.44 -14.19 -3.84
CA GLY A 153 -3.02 -15.27 -2.95
C GLY A 153 -1.71 -15.95 -3.41
N PRO A 154 -1.60 -16.39 -4.68
CA PRO A 154 -0.35 -16.91 -5.24
C PRO A 154 0.84 -15.93 -5.14
N MET A 155 0.65 -14.65 -5.47
CA MET A 155 1.70 -13.63 -5.42
C MET A 155 2.22 -13.40 -4.00
N TRP A 156 1.30 -13.38 -3.02
CA TRP A 156 1.65 -13.29 -1.60
C TRP A 156 2.42 -14.52 -1.12
N LYS A 157 1.94 -15.73 -1.44
CA LYS A 157 2.63 -16.98 -1.07
C LYS A 157 4.04 -17.04 -1.67
N ALA A 158 4.20 -16.66 -2.93
CA ALA A 158 5.50 -16.62 -3.59
C ALA A 158 6.45 -15.62 -2.93
N PHE A 159 5.96 -14.44 -2.53
CA PHE A 159 6.75 -13.47 -1.78
C PHE A 159 7.17 -14.02 -0.41
N CYS A 160 6.23 -14.57 0.36
CA CYS A 160 6.53 -15.15 1.68
C CYS A 160 7.59 -16.26 1.59
N ALA A 161 7.51 -17.12 0.57
CA ALA A 161 8.50 -18.18 0.38
C ALA A 161 9.91 -17.62 0.10
N ALA A 162 10.01 -16.57 -0.72
CA ALA A 162 11.29 -15.91 -0.98
C ALA A 162 11.84 -15.18 0.25
N LEU A 163 10.96 -14.52 1.01
CA LEU A 163 11.31 -13.87 2.27
C LEU A 163 11.81 -14.88 3.30
N ASP A 164 11.11 -16.01 3.48
CA ASP A 164 11.53 -17.08 4.39
C ASP A 164 12.88 -17.68 3.96
N ALA A 165 13.11 -17.87 2.65
CA ALA A 165 14.38 -18.36 2.12
C ALA A 165 15.54 -17.39 2.40
N TYR A 166 15.33 -16.09 2.19
CA TYR A 166 16.32 -15.06 2.50
C TYR A 166 16.61 -14.97 4.01
N ALA A 167 15.56 -14.97 4.81
CA ALA A 167 15.63 -14.86 6.26
C ALA A 167 16.02 -16.19 6.95
N ALA A 168 16.59 -17.14 6.22
CA ALA A 168 17.21 -18.33 6.81
C ALA A 168 18.37 -17.95 7.75
N ASP A 169 19.01 -16.79 7.52
CA ASP A 169 19.91 -16.14 8.46
C ASP A 169 19.14 -15.27 9.48
N PRO A 170 19.08 -15.64 10.77
CA PRO A 170 18.38 -14.87 11.80
C PRO A 170 18.95 -13.48 12.03
N HIS A 171 20.20 -13.19 11.64
CA HIS A 171 20.80 -11.87 11.80
C HIS A 171 20.08 -10.79 10.98
N THR A 172 19.37 -11.19 9.91
CA THR A 172 18.58 -10.28 9.07
C THR A 172 17.25 -9.88 9.70
N HIS A 173 16.71 -10.68 10.64
CA HIS A 173 15.35 -10.51 11.16
C HIS A 173 15.07 -9.15 11.79
N PRO A 174 15.96 -8.57 12.63
CA PRO A 174 15.71 -7.26 13.23
C PRO A 174 15.54 -6.17 12.18
N THR A 175 16.37 -6.14 11.15
CA THR A 175 16.31 -5.12 10.09
C THR A 175 15.05 -5.27 9.23
N ILE A 176 14.63 -6.50 8.90
CA ILE A 176 13.39 -6.75 8.15
C ILE A 176 12.19 -6.25 8.97
N ALA A 177 12.15 -6.57 10.26
CA ALA A 177 11.05 -6.20 11.15
C ALA A 177 10.99 -4.70 11.40
N GLU A 178 12.13 -4.07 11.66
CA GLU A 178 12.23 -2.64 11.84
C GLU A 178 11.75 -1.90 10.59
N ALA A 179 12.21 -2.29 9.40
CA ALA A 179 11.78 -1.66 8.15
C ALA A 179 10.28 -1.83 7.89
N ALA A 180 9.70 -3.00 8.21
CA ALA A 180 8.25 -3.20 8.12
C ALA A 180 7.49 -2.27 9.09
N CYS A 181 7.94 -2.15 10.34
CA CYS A 181 7.37 -1.23 11.32
C CYS A 181 7.47 0.23 10.87
N GLN A 182 8.63 0.65 10.37
CA GLN A 182 8.86 2.00 9.85
C GLN A 182 7.99 2.29 8.63
N THR A 183 7.79 1.32 7.74
CA THR A 183 6.91 1.46 6.56
C THR A 183 5.46 1.68 6.98
N PHE A 184 4.96 0.89 7.94
CA PHE A 184 3.63 1.10 8.50
C PHE A 184 3.48 2.45 9.18
N ALA A 185 4.47 2.86 9.99
CA ALA A 185 4.45 4.15 10.67
C ALA A 185 4.41 5.31 9.67
N ALA A 186 5.31 5.30 8.68
CA ALA A 186 5.36 6.32 7.63
C ALA A 186 4.05 6.40 6.83
N LEU A 187 3.46 5.24 6.47
CA LEU A 187 2.17 5.21 5.77
C LEU A 187 1.05 5.79 6.63
N THR A 188 0.98 5.40 7.90
CA THR A 188 -0.04 5.86 8.85
C THR A 188 0.07 7.37 9.04
N ASP A 189 1.27 7.88 9.30
CA ASP A 189 1.51 9.30 9.51
C ASP A 189 1.19 10.09 8.23
N TRP A 190 1.59 9.60 7.06
CA TRP A 190 1.27 10.22 5.78
C TRP A 190 -0.23 10.34 5.53
N LEU A 191 -1.00 9.29 5.83
CA LEU A 191 -2.45 9.28 5.68
C LEU A 191 -3.17 10.25 6.62
N LEU A 192 -2.52 10.60 7.74
CA LEU A 192 -3.03 11.58 8.71
C LEU A 192 -2.63 13.03 8.41
N THR A 193 -1.76 13.28 7.44
CA THR A 193 -1.40 14.66 7.05
C THR A 193 -2.50 15.34 6.25
N ASP A 194 -2.55 16.67 6.29
CA ASP A 194 -3.47 17.49 5.47
C ASP A 194 -2.90 17.87 4.09
N THR A 195 -1.85 17.18 3.62
CA THR A 195 -1.16 17.50 2.35
C THR A 195 -2.05 17.41 1.11
N VAL A 196 -3.07 16.55 1.16
CA VAL A 196 -4.18 16.54 0.22
C VAL A 196 -5.41 16.87 1.05
N ALA A 197 -6.13 17.94 0.70
CA ALA A 197 -7.29 18.37 1.45
C ALA A 197 -8.30 17.23 1.56
N TYR A 198 -8.59 16.78 2.80
CA TYR A 198 -9.64 15.80 3.02
C TYR A 198 -10.98 16.45 2.62
N PRO A 199 -11.79 15.80 1.78
CA PRO A 199 -13.10 16.34 1.46
C PRO A 199 -13.93 16.37 2.75
N GLU A 200 -14.18 17.58 3.27
CA GLU A 200 -15.14 17.75 4.34
C GLU A 200 -16.45 17.09 3.90
N GLN A 201 -17.04 16.27 4.76
CA GLN A 201 -18.46 15.95 4.59
C GLN A 201 -19.17 17.30 4.38
N MET A 202 -20.04 17.42 3.39
CA MET A 202 -21.09 18.42 3.45
C MET A 202 -21.85 18.18 4.76
N ALA A 203 -21.39 18.81 5.84
CA ALA A 203 -22.06 18.80 7.11
C ALA A 203 -23.42 19.45 6.87
N ALA A 204 -24.45 18.60 6.93
CA ALA A 204 -25.84 18.93 7.15
C ALA A 204 -26.35 20.19 6.43
N THR A 205 -26.94 20.00 5.24
CA THR A 205 -28.15 20.77 4.95
C THR A 205 -29.31 20.10 5.71
N ARG A 206 -29.76 20.82 6.75
CA ARG A 206 -30.91 20.60 7.66
C ARG A 206 -30.61 19.94 9.00
#